data_AF-A0A0B5DJ80-F1
#
_entry.id   AF-A0A0B5DJ80-F1
#
_cell.length_a   1.000
_cell.length_b   1.000
_cell.length_c   1.000
_cell.angle_alpha   90.00
_cell.angle_beta   90.00
_cell.angle_gamma   90.00
#
_symmetry.space_group_name_H-M   'P 1'
#
loop_
_entity.id
_entity.type
_entity.pdbx_description
1 polymer ?
#
loop_
_entity_poly.entity_id
_entity_poly.type
_entity_poly.pdbx_seq_one_letter_code
_entity_poly.pdbx_strand_id
1 'polypeptide(L)'
;MPVAVRSAQSDQPPPQITMSQLTMEYGGTCTGPSDPAYVRSLGQISANDVTDPDGDRVAVEFQASWDSGDGKGVIPRWKPALTSYRMSGSSFSMNLPADVPKNQQIHWRARAYDGTRYSPWSSSGEQTACYFSYDTQAPKAPVISSEDYPASDPKDPEDPWYDGVGRPGTFTIQGADSDVTTYWYGINSAPTPKNTITTSAGAARDIQIVPEKSGPNFITAQAFDRAGNASGVSTYQFRVKSGPEPEPEPGRTVEVEGRWMFEETDGTGPVTTPNDVPGGSALTLNGGARQSDAAFIDFGSLELDGVDGYAATTSVPIDTSGSYTVTAWAQASALPQNSVALVSAEGAVQSAFTVRFVPDLANPGSGRWELAVPDRDDADATVVRVTNSEFYDVRDWTHLAVVYDGPAEQARLYVNGILQDQASRAENTHAFEATGSFQIGRAKTDGIWGEYFPGLIDDVWAFRGALTDEQVGKLAISWFGLPTKVPGLD
;
A
#
# COMPACT_ATOMS: atom_id res chain seq x y z
N MET A 1 41.09 -9.94 84.65
CA MET A 1 40.62 -10.36 83.32
C MET A 1 40.87 -9.20 82.37
N PRO A 2 41.72 -9.34 81.35
CA PRO A 2 42.08 -8.21 80.50
C PRO A 2 40.87 -7.81 79.64
N VAL A 3 40.63 -6.51 79.60
CA VAL A 3 39.67 -5.85 78.70
C VAL A 3 40.15 -6.11 77.27
N ALA A 4 39.34 -6.78 76.46
CA ALA A 4 39.57 -6.89 75.03
C ALA A 4 39.44 -5.48 74.43
N VAL A 5 40.58 -4.86 74.16
CA VAL A 5 40.66 -3.69 73.28
C VAL A 5 40.17 -4.19 71.92
N ARG A 6 38.96 -3.75 71.51
CA ARG A 6 38.59 -3.81 70.10
C ARG A 6 39.67 -3.04 69.35
N SER A 7 40.48 -3.74 68.56
CA SER A 7 41.33 -3.09 67.58
C SER A 7 40.46 -2.14 66.78
N ALA A 8 40.84 -0.87 66.69
CA ALA A 8 40.28 0.00 65.68
C ALA A 8 40.47 -0.72 64.34
N GLN A 9 39.39 -1.23 63.74
CA GLN A 9 39.42 -1.56 62.32
C GLN A 9 39.88 -0.28 61.65
N SER A 10 41.00 -0.36 60.95
CA SER A 10 41.43 0.76 60.13
C SER A 10 40.33 0.94 59.10
N ASP A 11 39.53 1.98 59.28
CA ASP A 11 38.60 2.50 58.28
C ASP A 11 39.31 2.38 56.91
N GLN A 12 38.68 1.73 55.94
CA GLN A 12 39.13 1.53 54.56
C GLN A 12 38.26 2.35 53.63
N PRO A 13 38.85 3.18 52.74
CA PRO A 13 38.03 4.05 51.91
C PRO A 13 37.21 3.17 50.96
N PRO A 14 36.04 3.63 50.51
CA PRO A 14 35.28 2.95 49.48
C PRO A 14 36.18 2.62 48.27
N PRO A 15 36.01 1.45 47.64
CA PRO A 15 36.73 1.14 46.41
C PRO A 15 36.38 2.14 45.29
N GLN A 16 37.29 2.25 44.31
CA GLN A 16 37.02 3.01 43.08
C GLN A 16 35.79 2.42 42.39
N ILE A 17 34.82 3.27 42.07
CA ILE A 17 33.65 2.87 41.28
C ILE A 17 34.12 2.49 39.87
N THR A 18 33.77 1.31 39.39
CA THR A 18 34.21 0.81 38.08
C THR A 18 33.29 1.27 36.96
N MET A 19 33.80 1.30 35.72
CA MET A 19 32.99 1.57 34.52
C MET A 19 31.73 0.69 34.43
N SER A 20 31.81 -0.59 34.82
CA SER A 20 30.68 -1.52 34.77
C SER A 20 29.58 -1.20 35.79
N GLN A 21 29.89 -0.41 36.82
CA GLN A 21 28.89 0.07 37.80
C GLN A 21 28.15 1.32 37.31
N LEU A 22 28.61 1.95 36.23
CA LEU A 22 28.10 3.22 35.75
C LEU A 22 27.15 3.05 34.56
N THR A 23 25.95 3.62 34.68
CA THR A 23 24.91 3.55 33.66
C THR A 23 24.23 4.89 33.45
N MET A 24 23.62 5.07 32.27
CA MET A 24 22.76 6.20 31.95
C MET A 24 21.35 5.70 31.61
N GLU A 25 20.32 6.40 32.08
CA GLU A 25 18.91 6.13 31.76
C GLU A 25 18.69 6.11 30.24
N TYR A 26 19.26 7.09 29.55
CA TYR A 26 19.40 7.11 28.10
C TYR A 26 20.89 7.03 27.79
N GLY A 27 21.33 5.99 27.07
CA GLY A 27 22.74 5.76 26.70
C GLY A 27 23.34 4.44 27.18
N GLY A 28 22.68 3.74 28.11
CA GLY A 28 23.08 2.39 28.51
C GLY A 28 24.30 2.37 29.44
N THR A 29 25.17 1.37 29.27
CA THR A 29 26.40 1.22 30.08
C THR A 29 27.43 2.28 29.72
N CYS A 30 28.26 2.65 30.69
CA CYS A 30 29.36 3.59 30.51
C CYS A 30 30.30 3.21 29.34
N THR A 31 30.44 4.11 28.36
CA THR A 31 31.36 3.94 27.22
C THR A 31 32.49 4.95 27.23
N GLY A 32 33.58 4.61 26.55
CA GLY A 32 34.79 5.43 26.45
C GLY A 32 34.72 6.51 25.36
N PRO A 33 35.76 7.36 25.25
CA PRO A 33 35.77 8.52 24.35
C PRO A 33 35.76 8.17 22.86
N SER A 34 36.22 6.98 22.47
CA SER A 34 36.25 6.52 21.06
C SER A 34 34.89 6.04 20.54
N ASP A 35 33.97 5.68 21.45
CA ASP A 35 32.63 5.20 21.11
C ASP A 35 31.62 5.72 22.16
N PRO A 36 31.42 7.05 22.24
CA PRO A 36 30.51 7.63 23.20
C PRO A 36 29.08 7.16 22.93
N ALA A 37 28.25 7.08 23.97
CA ALA A 37 26.81 6.90 23.78
C ALA A 37 26.21 8.11 23.03
N TYR A 38 25.19 7.89 22.19
CA TYR A 38 24.48 8.98 21.52
C TYR A 38 23.05 9.02 22.05
N VAL A 39 22.63 10.18 22.55
CA VAL A 39 21.36 10.31 23.28
C VAL A 39 20.61 11.54 22.81
N ARG A 40 19.30 11.40 22.63
CA ARG A 40 18.38 12.50 22.29
C ARG A 40 17.62 13.10 23.46
N SER A 41 17.78 12.48 24.63
CA SER A 41 17.18 12.92 25.88
C SER A 41 18.23 12.87 26.98
N LEU A 42 18.18 13.86 27.87
CA LEU A 42 18.91 13.82 29.13
C LEU A 42 18.06 13.07 30.16
N GLY A 43 18.70 12.28 30.98
CA GLY A 43 18.07 11.51 32.04
C GLY A 43 18.99 11.36 33.24
N GLN A 44 18.79 10.30 33.99
CA GLN A 44 19.64 9.98 35.13
C GLN A 44 20.97 9.34 34.69
N ILE A 45 22.04 9.74 35.38
CA ILE A 45 23.27 8.97 35.47
C ILE A 45 23.30 8.23 36.81
N SER A 46 23.84 7.02 36.83
CA SER A 46 23.78 6.15 38.00
C SER A 46 25.12 5.48 38.29
N ALA A 47 25.40 5.32 39.58
CA ALA A 47 26.43 4.44 40.11
C ALA A 47 25.77 3.32 40.92
N ASN A 48 25.96 2.08 40.49
CA ASN A 48 25.28 0.91 41.01
C ASN A 48 26.18 0.08 41.93
N ASP A 49 25.56 -0.57 42.92
CA ASP A 49 26.24 -1.46 43.86
C ASP A 49 27.46 -0.81 44.51
N VAL A 50 27.33 0.45 44.94
CA VAL A 50 28.44 1.21 45.53
C VAL A 50 28.68 0.72 46.94
N THR A 51 29.84 0.15 47.18
CA THR A 51 30.21 -0.49 48.45
C THR A 51 31.22 0.31 49.24
N ASP A 52 31.29 -0.01 50.51
CA ASP A 52 32.35 0.33 51.45
C ASP A 52 32.85 -0.97 52.11
N PRO A 53 34.17 -1.22 52.23
CA PRO A 53 34.71 -2.47 52.78
C PRO A 53 34.37 -2.72 54.25
N ASP A 54 34.15 -1.66 55.04
CA ASP A 54 33.77 -1.73 56.44
C ASP A 54 32.24 -1.79 56.64
N GLY A 55 31.48 -1.63 55.54
CA GLY A 55 30.03 -1.67 55.53
C GLY A 55 29.38 -0.35 55.92
N ASP A 56 30.15 0.74 55.96
CA ASP A 56 29.66 2.07 56.29
C ASP A 56 28.66 2.59 55.26
N ARG A 57 27.87 3.59 55.68
CA ARG A 57 26.95 4.26 54.76
C ARG A 57 27.76 5.12 53.80
N VAL A 58 27.45 5.04 52.52
CA VAL A 58 28.13 5.80 51.47
C VAL A 58 27.22 6.83 50.83
N ALA A 59 27.82 7.91 50.34
CA ALA A 59 27.24 8.87 49.41
C ALA A 59 28.10 8.92 48.14
N VAL A 60 27.55 9.41 47.03
CA VAL A 60 28.25 9.52 45.75
C VAL A 60 28.33 10.98 45.33
N GLU A 61 29.53 11.39 44.89
CA GLU A 61 29.75 12.64 44.19
C GLU A 61 29.76 12.37 42.69
N PHE A 62 28.87 13.04 41.95
CA PHE A 62 28.85 13.02 40.49
C PHE A 62 29.46 14.30 39.94
N GLN A 63 30.10 14.20 38.77
CA GLN A 63 30.63 15.36 38.06
C GLN A 63 30.53 15.14 36.55
N ALA A 64 30.10 16.16 35.82
CA ALA A 64 30.09 16.17 34.36
C ALA A 64 30.88 17.36 33.80
N SER A 65 31.54 17.12 32.68
CA SER A 65 32.47 18.04 32.03
C SER A 65 32.16 18.15 30.55
N TRP A 66 32.27 19.36 30.02
CA TRP A 66 32.11 19.67 28.60
C TRP A 66 32.83 20.98 28.28
N ASP A 67 33.04 21.24 26.99
CA ASP A 67 33.57 22.50 26.49
C ASP A 67 32.42 23.46 26.15
N SER A 68 32.28 24.55 26.92
CA SER A 68 31.23 25.53 26.65
C SER A 68 31.59 26.55 25.57
N GLY A 69 32.73 26.41 24.90
CA GLY A 69 33.23 27.38 23.91
C GLY A 69 33.78 28.67 24.53
N ASP A 70 33.99 28.72 25.85
CA ASP A 70 34.51 29.88 26.58
C ASP A 70 36.06 29.96 26.59
N GLY A 71 36.72 29.12 25.80
CA GLY A 71 38.17 29.04 25.70
C GLY A 71 38.86 28.25 26.82
N LYS A 72 38.11 27.64 27.76
CA LYS A 72 38.69 26.81 28.84
C LYS A 72 38.76 25.32 28.50
N GLY A 73 38.25 24.92 27.33
CA GLY A 73 38.18 23.53 26.91
C GLY A 73 37.23 22.71 27.78
N VAL A 74 37.45 21.39 27.78
CA VAL A 74 36.65 20.43 28.52
C VAL A 74 37.02 20.46 30.00
N ILE A 75 36.22 21.16 30.79
CA ILE A 75 36.37 21.25 32.26
C ILE A 75 35.07 20.81 32.95
N PRO A 76 35.10 20.47 34.25
CA PRO A 76 33.89 20.23 35.02
C PRO A 76 32.97 21.45 35.04
N ARG A 77 31.74 21.28 34.54
CA ARG A 77 30.71 22.34 34.49
C ARG A 77 29.54 22.06 35.41
N TRP A 78 29.26 20.79 35.68
CA TRP A 78 28.23 20.37 36.61
C TRP A 78 28.81 19.58 37.78
N LYS A 79 28.57 20.10 38.99
CA LYS A 79 29.05 19.58 40.27
C LYS A 79 27.92 19.71 41.31
N PRO A 80 26.93 18.80 41.29
CA PRO A 80 25.87 18.81 42.28
C PRO A 80 26.44 18.55 43.68
N ALA A 81 25.64 18.83 44.71
CA ALA A 81 25.95 18.37 46.06
C ALA A 81 26.03 16.83 46.11
N LEU A 82 26.73 16.26 47.09
CA LEU A 82 26.72 14.82 47.33
C LEU A 82 25.28 14.29 47.46
N THR A 83 25.08 13.06 47.00
CA THR A 83 23.82 12.35 47.27
C THR A 83 23.60 12.20 48.77
N SER A 84 22.37 11.89 49.18
CA SER A 84 22.13 11.42 50.54
C SER A 84 22.84 10.08 50.79
N TYR A 85 23.29 9.87 52.03
CA TYR A 85 23.93 8.62 52.44
C TYR A 85 22.95 7.44 52.38
N ARG A 86 23.39 6.30 51.87
CA ARG A 86 22.65 5.01 51.87
C ARG A 86 23.56 3.88 52.35
N MET A 87 23.01 2.69 52.57
CA MET A 87 23.79 1.53 53.00
C MET A 87 24.78 1.09 51.90
N SER A 88 25.95 0.57 52.28
CA SER A 88 26.88 -0.11 51.37
C SER A 88 26.14 -1.13 50.49
N GLY A 89 26.45 -1.15 49.20
CA GLY A 89 25.75 -1.93 48.17
C GLY A 89 24.53 -1.24 47.54
N SER A 90 24.25 0.03 47.88
CA SER A 90 23.13 0.78 47.27
C SER A 90 23.49 1.37 45.90
N SER A 91 22.47 1.61 45.07
CA SER A 91 22.58 2.45 43.86
C SER A 91 22.24 3.91 44.14
N PHE A 92 22.88 4.79 43.37
CA PHE A 92 22.76 6.24 43.45
C PHE A 92 22.56 6.82 42.06
N SER A 93 21.65 7.79 41.92
CA SER A 93 21.34 8.42 40.64
C SER A 93 21.16 9.92 40.77
N MET A 94 21.48 10.66 39.70
CA MET A 94 21.20 12.09 39.58
C MET A 94 20.77 12.45 38.16
N ASN A 95 19.83 13.39 38.03
CA ASN A 95 19.46 13.96 36.74
C ASN A 95 20.59 14.86 36.22
N LEU A 96 20.97 14.70 34.95
CA LEU A 96 21.83 15.66 34.27
C LEU A 96 21.14 17.04 34.18
N PRO A 97 21.88 18.15 34.23
CA PRO A 97 21.29 19.47 34.19
C PRO A 97 20.85 19.84 32.77
N ALA A 98 19.88 20.74 32.65
CA ALA A 98 19.32 21.14 31.36
C ALA A 98 20.28 21.97 30.48
N ASP A 99 21.39 22.45 31.05
CA ASP A 99 22.41 23.27 30.37
C ASP A 99 23.56 22.44 29.75
N VAL A 100 23.45 21.11 29.75
CA VAL A 100 24.33 20.24 28.97
C VAL A 100 24.24 20.66 27.48
N PRO A 101 25.38 20.98 26.84
CA PRO A 101 25.38 21.46 25.46
C PRO A 101 24.98 20.35 24.49
N LYS A 102 24.34 20.76 23.40
CA LYS A 102 23.98 19.87 22.30
C LYS A 102 25.16 19.70 21.33
N ASN A 103 25.19 18.58 20.62
CA ASN A 103 26.12 18.26 19.53
C ASN A 103 27.59 18.35 19.93
N GLN A 104 27.86 18.02 21.19
CA GLN A 104 29.19 17.97 21.76
C GLN A 104 29.35 16.68 22.55
N GLN A 105 30.61 16.24 22.67
CA GLN A 105 30.94 15.12 23.55
C GLN A 105 31.05 15.61 25.00
N ILE A 106 30.26 14.99 25.88
CA ILE A 106 30.23 15.22 27.31
C ILE A 106 30.82 13.99 27.99
N HIS A 107 31.54 14.20 29.09
CA HIS A 107 31.94 13.09 29.94
C HIS A 107 31.58 13.31 31.38
N TRP A 108 31.30 12.22 32.09
CA TRP A 108 30.97 12.25 33.51
C TRP A 108 31.68 11.15 34.28
N ARG A 109 31.84 11.38 35.57
CA ARG A 109 32.52 10.48 36.50
C ARG A 109 31.87 10.53 37.87
N ALA A 110 32.10 9.51 38.67
CA ALA A 110 31.60 9.40 40.03
C ALA A 110 32.70 8.96 41.00
N ARG A 111 32.55 9.30 42.28
CA ARG A 111 33.32 8.71 43.38
C ARG A 111 32.46 8.57 44.63
N ALA A 112 32.77 7.60 45.46
CA ALA A 112 32.08 7.33 46.71
C ALA A 112 32.74 8.07 47.88
N TYR A 113 31.95 8.36 48.91
CA TYR A 113 32.36 9.00 50.15
C TYR A 113 31.69 8.30 51.33
N ASP A 114 32.49 7.83 52.30
CA ASP A 114 32.03 7.09 53.50
C ASP A 114 31.68 8.02 54.68
N GLY A 115 31.90 9.34 54.54
CA GLY A 115 31.76 10.31 55.64
C GLY A 115 33.10 10.87 56.14
N THR A 116 34.21 10.19 55.81
CA THR A 116 35.58 10.49 56.21
C THR A 116 36.51 10.62 55.00
N ARG A 117 36.43 9.70 54.03
CA ARG A 117 37.33 9.59 52.87
C ARG A 117 36.57 9.31 51.59
N TYR A 118 37.19 9.76 50.49
CA TYR A 118 36.71 9.52 49.14
C TYR A 118 37.43 8.33 48.51
N SER A 119 36.71 7.58 47.68
CA SER A 119 37.34 6.72 46.70
C SER A 119 38.02 7.55 45.59
N PRO A 120 38.95 6.95 44.82
CA PRO A 120 39.36 7.52 43.55
C PRO A 120 38.15 7.76 42.64
N TRP A 121 38.23 8.78 41.80
CA TRP A 121 37.27 8.95 40.71
C TRP A 121 37.20 7.70 39.84
N SER A 122 36.02 7.39 39.33
CA SER A 122 35.82 6.28 38.37
C SER A 122 36.75 6.39 37.16
N SER A 123 37.15 7.60 36.79
CA SER A 123 38.09 7.89 35.68
C SER A 123 39.58 7.92 36.06
N SER A 124 39.96 7.50 37.27
CA SER A 124 41.35 7.53 37.72
C SER A 124 42.12 6.28 37.25
N GLY A 125 43.43 6.44 37.02
CA GLY A 125 44.31 5.35 36.60
C GLY A 125 44.06 4.93 35.15
N GLU A 126 43.98 3.63 34.91
CA GLU A 126 43.73 3.04 33.57
C GLU A 126 42.25 3.11 33.16
N GLN A 127 41.34 3.51 34.06
CA GLN A 127 39.92 3.71 33.74
C GLN A 127 39.69 5.08 33.07
N THR A 128 38.57 5.21 32.37
CA THR A 128 38.15 6.45 31.72
C THR A 128 36.87 7.01 32.36
N ALA A 129 36.48 8.24 32.00
CA ALA A 129 35.13 8.73 32.29
C ALA A 129 34.10 8.06 31.36
N CYS A 130 32.81 8.20 31.67
CA CYS A 130 31.72 7.80 30.78
C CYS A 130 31.41 8.92 29.80
N TYR A 131 31.37 8.61 28.49
CA TYR A 131 31.19 9.60 27.44
C TYR A 131 29.83 9.46 26.75
N PHE A 132 29.20 10.59 26.44
CA PHE A 132 28.01 10.64 25.60
C PHE A 132 28.00 11.90 24.73
N SER A 133 27.24 11.88 23.64
CA SER A 133 26.89 13.07 22.86
C SER A 133 25.39 13.30 22.97
N TYR A 134 25.01 14.53 23.32
CA TYR A 134 23.61 14.92 23.42
C TYR A 134 23.16 15.59 22.13
N ASP A 135 22.31 14.92 21.36
CA ASP A 135 21.84 15.41 20.06
C ASP A 135 20.32 15.30 19.98
N THR A 136 19.66 16.46 19.90
CA THR A 136 18.19 16.55 19.78
C THR A 136 17.73 16.90 18.37
N GLN A 137 18.66 17.09 17.44
CA GLN A 137 18.34 17.63 16.13
C GLN A 137 17.99 16.48 15.20
N ALA A 138 16.73 16.41 14.79
CA ALA A 138 16.34 15.48 13.75
C ALA A 138 17.05 15.83 12.43
N PRO A 139 17.54 14.82 11.68
CA PRO A 139 18.03 15.04 10.34
C PRO A 139 16.87 15.45 9.42
N LYS A 140 17.19 16.09 8.30
CA LYS A 140 16.26 16.38 7.22
C LYS A 140 15.77 15.09 6.58
N ALA A 141 14.56 15.16 6.02
CA ALA A 141 13.98 14.04 5.29
C ALA A 141 14.90 13.63 4.12
N PRO A 142 15.10 12.32 3.88
CA PRO A 142 15.96 11.86 2.80
C PRO A 142 15.34 12.15 1.43
N VAL A 143 16.14 12.22 0.38
CA VAL A 143 15.65 12.28 -1.00
C VAL A 143 15.56 10.86 -1.55
N ILE A 144 14.52 10.58 -2.32
CA ILE A 144 14.33 9.32 -3.05
C ILE A 144 14.38 9.66 -4.54
N SER A 145 15.05 8.85 -5.34
CA SER A 145 15.14 8.99 -6.80
C SER A 145 15.18 7.64 -7.49
N SER A 146 14.77 7.58 -8.75
CA SER A 146 14.88 6.38 -9.59
C SER A 146 14.93 6.78 -11.06
N GLU A 147 15.81 6.12 -11.83
CA GLU A 147 15.83 6.22 -13.29
C GLU A 147 14.86 5.21 -13.94
N ASP A 148 14.66 4.04 -13.31
CA ASP A 148 13.77 2.99 -13.79
C ASP A 148 12.28 3.36 -13.64
N TYR A 149 11.95 4.06 -12.54
CA TYR A 149 10.62 4.56 -12.23
C TYR A 149 10.66 6.05 -11.84
N PRO A 150 10.71 6.97 -12.81
CA PRO A 150 10.70 8.40 -12.57
C PRO A 150 9.50 8.86 -11.71
N ALA A 151 9.71 9.96 -11.00
CA ALA A 151 8.71 10.51 -10.09
C ALA A 151 7.46 10.94 -10.88
N SER A 152 6.28 10.59 -10.38
CA SER A 152 5.02 11.00 -10.98
C SER A 152 4.84 12.51 -10.90
N ASP A 153 4.44 13.12 -12.01
CA ASP A 153 3.96 14.50 -12.06
C ASP A 153 2.42 14.52 -12.24
N PRO A 154 1.65 14.66 -11.15
CA PRO A 154 0.20 14.68 -11.25
C PRO A 154 -0.38 15.92 -11.96
N LYS A 155 0.45 16.94 -12.28
CA LYS A 155 0.02 18.11 -13.05
C LYS A 155 0.18 17.93 -14.55
N ASP A 156 0.96 16.96 -14.97
CA ASP A 156 1.14 16.61 -16.36
C ASP A 156 0.06 15.59 -16.78
N PRO A 157 -0.88 15.97 -17.67
CA PRO A 157 -1.91 15.05 -18.15
C PRO A 157 -1.33 13.89 -18.99
N GLU A 158 -0.10 14.02 -19.48
CA GLU A 158 0.63 13.00 -20.24
C GLU A 158 1.68 12.25 -19.38
N ASP A 159 1.66 12.41 -18.05
CA ASP A 159 2.65 11.81 -17.15
C ASP A 159 2.73 10.28 -17.36
N PRO A 160 3.89 9.79 -17.86
CA PRO A 160 4.01 8.47 -18.44
C PRO A 160 3.90 7.34 -17.41
N TRP A 161 3.42 6.20 -17.88
CA TRP A 161 3.41 4.94 -17.15
C TRP A 161 4.67 4.14 -17.49
N TYR A 162 5.35 3.58 -16.48
CA TYR A 162 6.58 2.81 -16.66
C TYR A 162 6.35 1.31 -16.48
N ASP A 163 7.26 0.48 -16.99
CA ASP A 163 7.14 -0.99 -17.07
C ASP A 163 6.58 -1.63 -15.78
N GLY A 164 5.66 -2.59 -15.95
CA GLY A 164 4.67 -2.92 -14.92
C GLY A 164 5.08 -3.89 -13.81
N VAL A 165 4.06 -4.34 -13.07
CA VAL A 165 4.13 -5.34 -11.98
C VAL A 165 5.10 -6.48 -12.31
N GLY A 166 5.98 -6.82 -11.37
CA GLY A 166 6.96 -7.89 -11.54
C GLY A 166 8.30 -7.46 -12.17
N ARG A 167 8.42 -6.23 -12.69
CA ARG A 167 9.72 -5.70 -13.15
C ARG A 167 10.48 -5.05 -11.99
N PRO A 168 11.70 -5.50 -11.66
CA PRO A 168 12.50 -4.84 -10.64
C PRO A 168 12.95 -3.45 -11.12
N GLY A 169 12.89 -2.46 -10.24
CA GLY A 169 13.48 -1.15 -10.43
C GLY A 169 14.35 -0.74 -9.25
N THR A 170 15.34 0.08 -9.55
CA THR A 170 16.31 0.62 -8.61
C THR A 170 15.82 1.97 -8.09
N PHE A 171 15.74 2.10 -6.78
CA PHE A 171 15.48 3.38 -6.12
C PHE A 171 16.64 3.71 -5.20
N THR A 172 17.08 4.96 -5.22
CA THR A 172 18.17 5.45 -4.39
C THR A 172 17.60 6.33 -3.28
N ILE A 173 17.92 6.01 -2.03
CA ILE A 173 17.63 6.83 -0.85
C ILE A 173 18.92 7.53 -0.43
N GLN A 174 18.88 8.85 -0.28
CA GLN A 174 20.03 9.65 0.15
C GLN A 174 19.66 10.63 1.27
N GLY A 175 20.49 10.68 2.30
CA GLY A 175 20.32 11.58 3.43
C GLY A 175 20.99 12.92 3.14
N ALA A 176 20.38 14.00 3.59
CA ALA A 176 20.93 15.34 3.40
C ALA A 176 21.99 15.72 4.46
N ASP A 177 21.96 15.08 5.63
CA ASP A 177 22.83 15.39 6.76
C ASP A 177 23.85 14.28 7.02
N SER A 178 25.05 14.67 7.43
CA SER A 178 26.23 13.80 7.56
C SER A 178 26.27 12.95 8.84
N ASP A 179 25.28 13.08 9.71
CA ASP A 179 25.10 12.29 10.93
C ASP A 179 24.08 11.16 10.76
N VAL A 180 23.41 11.08 9.61
CA VAL A 180 22.51 9.99 9.24
C VAL A 180 23.28 8.67 9.16
N THR A 181 22.78 7.67 9.88
CA THR A 181 23.37 6.32 9.96
C THR A 181 22.44 5.24 9.44
N THR A 182 21.14 5.51 9.36
CA THR A 182 20.14 4.49 9.03
C THR A 182 19.00 5.10 8.22
N TYR A 183 18.47 4.32 7.28
CA TYR A 183 17.17 4.58 6.64
C TYR A 183 16.20 3.46 6.95
N TRP A 184 14.95 3.82 7.21
CA TRP A 184 13.82 2.92 7.08
C TRP A 184 13.05 3.28 5.82
N TYR A 185 12.51 2.29 5.13
CA TYR A 185 11.65 2.52 3.97
C TYR A 185 10.38 1.66 3.99
N GLY A 186 9.36 2.09 3.26
CA GLY A 186 8.11 1.39 3.07
C GLY A 186 7.71 1.41 1.60
N ILE A 187 7.12 0.33 1.11
CA ILE A 187 6.55 0.24 -0.23
C ILE A 187 5.04 0.24 -0.05
N ASN A 188 4.33 1.21 -0.66
CA ASN A 188 2.90 1.44 -0.49
C ASN A 188 2.43 1.47 0.98
N SER A 189 3.33 1.86 1.88
CA SER A 189 3.15 1.80 3.33
C SER A 189 4.07 2.81 4.02
N ALA A 190 3.89 3.01 5.32
CA ALA A 190 4.78 3.82 6.14
C ALA A 190 6.17 3.16 6.29
N PRO A 191 7.24 3.92 6.57
CA PRO A 191 8.55 3.37 6.83
C PRO A 191 8.52 2.40 8.01
N THR A 192 9.24 1.28 7.91
CA THR A 192 9.22 0.22 8.92
C THR A 192 10.62 -0.23 9.30
N PRO A 193 10.88 -0.55 10.59
CA PRO A 193 12.16 -1.13 11.02
C PRO A 193 12.47 -2.48 10.36
N LYS A 194 11.48 -3.18 9.79
CA LYS A 194 11.71 -4.41 9.02
C LYS A 194 12.52 -4.16 7.74
N ASN A 195 12.44 -2.95 7.21
CA ASN A 195 13.07 -2.50 5.97
C ASN A 195 14.18 -1.50 6.30
N THR A 196 15.18 -1.95 7.05
CA THR A 196 16.29 -1.12 7.55
C THR A 196 17.50 -1.22 6.63
N ILE A 197 18.12 -0.08 6.33
CA ILE A 197 19.38 0.01 5.59
C ILE A 197 20.36 0.87 6.40
N THR A 198 21.58 0.38 6.59
CA THR A 198 22.64 1.16 7.21
C THR A 198 23.37 2.02 6.18
N THR A 199 23.71 3.24 6.59
CA THR A 199 24.51 4.18 5.82
C THR A 199 25.59 4.82 6.68
N SER A 200 26.51 5.53 6.04
CA SER A 200 27.52 6.32 6.71
C SER A 200 27.45 7.73 6.16
N ALA A 201 27.28 8.69 7.05
CA ALA A 201 27.18 10.10 6.72
C ALA A 201 26.15 10.44 5.63
N GLY A 202 24.97 9.81 5.71
CA GLY A 202 23.88 10.07 4.78
C GLY A 202 24.15 9.60 3.34
N ALA A 203 25.16 8.76 3.11
CA ALA A 203 25.49 8.26 1.78
C ALA A 203 24.30 7.56 1.12
N ALA A 204 24.21 7.71 -0.21
CA ALA A 204 23.19 7.10 -1.04
C ALA A 204 23.19 5.57 -0.88
N ARG A 205 21.99 4.98 -0.89
CA ARG A 205 21.76 3.54 -0.82
C ARG A 205 20.69 3.15 -1.81
N ASP A 206 21.00 2.15 -2.62
CA ASP A 206 20.07 1.61 -3.59
C ASP A 206 19.23 0.48 -2.96
N ILE A 207 17.96 0.46 -3.33
CA ILE A 207 17.03 -0.62 -3.05
C ILE A 207 16.47 -1.14 -4.38
N GLN A 208 16.35 -2.46 -4.46
CA GLN A 208 15.65 -3.12 -5.55
C GLN A 208 14.21 -3.34 -5.11
N ILE A 209 13.27 -2.82 -5.89
CA ILE A 209 11.85 -2.96 -5.63
C ILE A 209 11.21 -3.61 -6.83
N VAL A 210 10.40 -4.63 -6.58
CA VAL A 210 9.50 -5.21 -7.58
C VAL A 210 8.11 -4.67 -7.26
N PRO A 211 7.53 -3.77 -8.06
CA PRO A 211 6.16 -3.35 -7.86
C PRO A 211 5.21 -4.53 -7.94
N GLU A 212 4.34 -4.67 -6.94
CA GLU A 212 3.37 -5.77 -6.84
C GLU A 212 1.98 -5.39 -7.37
N LYS A 213 1.74 -4.10 -7.60
CA LYS A 213 0.47 -3.57 -8.10
C LYS A 213 0.69 -2.55 -9.21
N SER A 214 -0.23 -2.55 -10.17
CA SER A 214 -0.33 -1.50 -11.18
C SER A 214 -0.95 -0.24 -10.60
N GLY A 215 -0.91 0.85 -11.34
CA GLY A 215 -1.42 2.14 -10.89
C GLY A 215 -0.39 2.95 -10.11
N PRO A 216 -0.83 4.01 -9.42
CA PRO A 216 0.02 4.81 -8.56
C PRO A 216 0.59 3.98 -7.40
N ASN A 217 1.91 3.97 -7.32
CA ASN A 217 2.67 3.39 -6.23
C ASN A 217 3.44 4.47 -5.50
N PHE A 218 3.87 4.18 -4.28
CA PHE A 218 4.75 5.09 -3.55
C PHE A 218 5.77 4.35 -2.68
N ILE A 219 6.94 4.96 -2.53
CA ILE A 219 7.94 4.60 -1.54
C ILE A 219 7.97 5.69 -0.49
N THR A 220 7.94 5.29 0.77
CA THR A 220 8.24 6.20 1.88
C THR A 220 9.64 5.92 2.41
N ALA A 221 10.36 6.96 2.84
CA ALA A 221 11.65 6.79 3.51
C ALA A 221 11.80 7.76 4.68
N GLN A 222 12.46 7.30 5.74
CA GLN A 222 12.79 8.08 6.93
C GLN A 222 14.24 7.83 7.32
N ALA A 223 14.98 8.90 7.60
CA ALA A 223 16.37 8.84 8.03
C ALA A 223 16.47 8.90 9.57
N PHE A 224 17.48 8.22 10.11
CA PHE A 224 17.80 8.23 11.52
C PHE A 224 19.28 8.54 11.71
N ASP A 225 19.58 9.47 12.61
CA ASP A 225 20.95 9.77 13.04
C ASP A 225 21.45 8.75 14.08
N ARG A 226 22.68 8.96 14.58
CA ARG A 226 23.30 8.09 15.58
C ARG A 226 22.63 8.18 16.97
N ALA A 227 21.96 9.27 17.29
CA ALA A 227 21.19 9.46 18.54
C ALA A 227 19.76 8.89 18.45
N GLY A 228 19.37 8.41 17.28
CA GLY A 228 18.04 7.89 16.99
C GLY A 228 16.99 8.97 16.78
N ASN A 229 17.37 10.22 16.47
CA ASN A 229 16.40 11.20 16.00
C ASN A 229 15.95 10.83 14.59
N ALA A 230 14.63 10.85 14.38
CA ALA A 230 14.02 10.48 13.12
C ALA A 230 13.70 11.74 12.31
N SER A 231 14.01 11.73 11.02
CA SER A 231 13.61 12.78 10.10
C SER A 231 12.10 12.83 9.88
N GLY A 232 11.63 13.85 9.16
CA GLY A 232 10.35 13.75 8.45
C GLY A 232 10.37 12.59 7.44
N VAL A 233 9.18 12.10 7.06
CA VAL A 233 9.04 11.07 6.03
C VAL A 233 9.01 11.72 4.65
N SER A 234 9.82 11.22 3.73
CA SER A 234 9.72 11.54 2.31
C SER A 234 8.88 10.51 1.60
N THR A 235 8.01 10.96 0.69
CA THR A 235 7.17 10.10 -0.14
C THR A 235 7.52 10.32 -1.60
N TYR A 236 7.87 9.25 -2.30
CA TYR A 236 8.15 9.22 -3.73
C TYR A 236 7.05 8.46 -4.43
N GLN A 237 6.24 9.16 -5.24
CA GLN A 237 5.18 8.55 -6.02
C GLN A 237 5.68 8.20 -7.42
N PHE A 238 5.27 7.05 -7.94
CA PHE A 238 5.63 6.60 -9.29
C PHE A 238 4.47 5.80 -9.90
N ARG A 239 4.42 5.76 -11.23
CA ARG A 239 3.33 5.15 -11.99
C ARG A 239 3.79 3.84 -12.62
N VAL A 240 3.10 2.76 -12.28
CA VAL A 240 3.44 1.39 -12.71
C VAL A 240 2.35 0.90 -13.65
N LYS A 241 2.71 0.47 -14.86
CA LYS A 241 1.78 -0.20 -15.76
C LYS A 241 1.23 -1.47 -15.11
N SER A 242 0.08 -1.97 -15.58
CA SER A 242 -0.19 -3.40 -15.49
C SER A 242 1.08 -4.14 -15.91
N GLY A 243 1.57 -5.07 -15.08
CA GLY A 243 2.68 -5.92 -15.50
C GLY A 243 2.36 -6.54 -16.86
N PRO A 244 3.36 -7.04 -17.60
CA PRO A 244 3.02 -8.06 -18.58
C PRO A 244 2.26 -9.15 -17.80
N GLU A 245 0.95 -9.24 -18.02
CA GLU A 245 0.23 -10.51 -17.85
C GLU A 245 1.13 -11.55 -18.53
N PRO A 246 1.35 -12.74 -17.93
CA PRO A 246 2.19 -13.76 -18.56
C PRO A 246 1.83 -13.79 -20.04
N GLU A 247 2.84 -13.57 -20.91
CA GLU A 247 2.60 -13.44 -22.35
C GLU A 247 1.60 -14.54 -22.73
N PRO A 248 0.51 -14.20 -23.44
CA PRO A 248 -0.45 -15.22 -23.84
C PRO A 248 0.37 -16.34 -24.47
N GLU A 249 0.30 -17.54 -23.86
CA GLU A 249 0.94 -18.75 -24.36
C GLU A 249 0.84 -18.74 -25.89
N PRO A 250 1.95 -18.94 -26.63
CA PRO A 250 1.94 -18.87 -28.09
C PRO A 250 0.79 -19.73 -28.66
N GLY A 251 -0.29 -19.08 -29.11
CA GLY A 251 -1.50 -19.77 -29.57
C GLY A 251 -2.85 -19.28 -29.03
N ARG A 252 -2.93 -18.36 -28.06
CA ARG A 252 -4.21 -17.68 -27.72
C ARG A 252 -4.42 -16.45 -28.60
N THR A 253 -5.07 -16.62 -29.75
CA THR A 253 -5.57 -15.50 -30.54
C THR A 253 -6.83 -14.94 -29.88
N VAL A 254 -6.81 -13.65 -29.52
CA VAL A 254 -8.06 -12.94 -29.21
C VAL A 254 -8.72 -12.59 -30.53
N GLU A 255 -10.00 -12.88 -30.66
CA GLU A 255 -10.80 -12.60 -31.86
C GLU A 255 -12.05 -11.81 -31.49
N VAL A 256 -12.48 -10.89 -32.36
CA VAL A 256 -13.75 -10.17 -32.21
C VAL A 256 -14.84 -11.04 -32.82
N GLU A 257 -15.77 -11.53 -32.00
CA GLU A 257 -16.89 -12.37 -32.44
C GLU A 257 -18.18 -11.57 -32.65
N GLY A 258 -18.28 -10.44 -31.95
CA GLY A 258 -19.38 -9.52 -32.14
C GLY A 258 -19.05 -8.11 -31.74
N ARG A 259 -19.57 -7.17 -32.53
CA ARG A 259 -19.69 -5.77 -32.14
C ARG A 259 -21.02 -5.23 -32.64
N TRP A 260 -21.81 -4.66 -31.74
CA TRP A 260 -23.07 -4.01 -32.05
C TRP A 260 -23.00 -2.56 -31.60
N MET A 261 -22.94 -1.65 -32.57
CA MET A 261 -22.84 -0.20 -32.35
C MET A 261 -24.22 0.48 -32.26
N PHE A 262 -25.28 -0.17 -32.72
CA PHE A 262 -26.65 0.40 -32.73
C PHE A 262 -26.83 1.66 -33.59
N GLU A 263 -25.93 1.93 -34.53
CA GLU A 263 -26.00 3.06 -35.48
C GLU A 263 -27.17 2.97 -36.46
N GLU A 264 -27.60 1.75 -36.79
CA GLU A 264 -28.69 1.50 -37.70
C GLU A 264 -29.51 0.27 -37.31
N THR A 265 -30.72 0.22 -37.87
CA THR A 265 -31.60 -0.94 -37.75
C THR A 265 -32.13 -1.37 -39.11
N ASP A 266 -32.34 -2.66 -39.24
CA ASP A 266 -32.88 -3.31 -40.43
C ASP A 266 -34.21 -3.99 -40.15
N GLY A 267 -35.03 -4.07 -41.18
CA GLY A 267 -36.32 -4.77 -41.16
C GLY A 267 -37.45 -3.99 -40.50
N THR A 268 -38.68 -4.41 -40.79
CA THR A 268 -39.90 -3.88 -40.17
C THR A 268 -40.62 -4.94 -39.33
N GLY A 269 -39.93 -6.05 -39.02
CA GLY A 269 -40.45 -7.19 -38.28
C GLY A 269 -39.87 -8.55 -38.73
N PRO A 270 -38.95 -9.17 -37.96
CA PRO A 270 -38.26 -8.63 -36.79
C PRO A 270 -37.38 -7.41 -37.15
N VAL A 271 -37.15 -6.52 -36.18
CA VAL A 271 -36.17 -5.42 -36.31
C VAL A 271 -34.84 -5.91 -35.77
N THR A 272 -33.76 -5.67 -36.51
CA THR A 272 -32.42 -6.10 -36.13
C THR A 272 -31.41 -4.96 -36.16
N THR A 273 -30.35 -5.06 -35.38
CA THR A 273 -29.16 -4.20 -35.49
C THR A 273 -27.96 -5.07 -35.92
N PRO A 274 -27.16 -4.63 -36.91
CA PRO A 274 -26.12 -5.45 -37.50
C PRO A 274 -24.98 -5.73 -36.53
N ASN A 275 -24.32 -6.88 -36.72
CA ASN A 275 -23.00 -7.13 -36.16
C ASN A 275 -21.96 -6.59 -37.13
N ASP A 276 -21.07 -5.73 -36.65
CA ASP A 276 -20.03 -5.12 -37.50
C ASP A 276 -18.92 -6.13 -37.88
N VAL A 277 -18.86 -7.29 -37.21
CA VAL A 277 -18.04 -8.42 -37.64
C VAL A 277 -18.67 -9.09 -38.88
N PRO A 278 -17.97 -9.18 -40.02
CA PRO A 278 -18.53 -9.76 -41.24
C PRO A 278 -19.04 -11.20 -41.04
N GLY A 279 -20.31 -11.43 -41.33
CA GLY A 279 -20.96 -12.73 -41.16
C GLY A 279 -21.37 -13.08 -39.73
N GLY A 280 -21.15 -12.17 -38.78
CA GLY A 280 -21.59 -12.31 -37.40
C GLY A 280 -23.10 -12.17 -37.25
N SER A 281 -23.65 -12.74 -36.17
CA SER A 281 -25.08 -12.73 -35.88
C SER A 281 -25.57 -11.33 -35.49
N ALA A 282 -26.55 -10.79 -36.22
CA ALA A 282 -27.28 -9.59 -35.82
C ALA A 282 -28.04 -9.80 -34.50
N LEU A 283 -28.30 -8.70 -33.78
CA LEU A 283 -29.20 -8.70 -32.63
C LEU A 283 -30.62 -8.40 -33.10
N THR A 284 -31.58 -9.20 -32.67
CA THR A 284 -33.01 -8.93 -32.83
C THR A 284 -33.54 -8.12 -31.66
N LEU A 285 -34.23 -7.01 -31.95
CA LEU A 285 -34.87 -6.15 -30.95
C LEU A 285 -36.27 -6.70 -30.62
N ASN A 286 -36.58 -6.82 -29.33
CA ASN A 286 -37.80 -7.42 -28.82
C ASN A 286 -38.44 -6.57 -27.72
N GLY A 287 -39.74 -6.76 -27.48
CA GLY A 287 -40.44 -6.19 -26.32
C GLY A 287 -40.34 -4.66 -26.22
N GLY A 288 -40.47 -3.95 -27.35
CA GLY A 288 -40.39 -2.48 -27.36
C GLY A 288 -38.97 -1.90 -27.37
N ALA A 289 -37.93 -2.74 -27.39
CA ALA A 289 -36.57 -2.32 -27.67
C ALA A 289 -36.48 -1.60 -29.03
N ARG A 290 -35.78 -0.48 -29.06
CA ARG A 290 -35.62 0.36 -30.26
C ARG A 290 -34.26 1.04 -30.28
N GLN A 291 -33.89 1.56 -31.43
CA GLN A 291 -32.73 2.43 -31.58
C GLN A 291 -33.06 3.86 -31.13
N SER A 292 -32.07 4.54 -30.57
CA SER A 292 -32.15 5.91 -30.06
C SER A 292 -30.98 6.72 -30.60
N ASP A 293 -31.21 8.01 -30.91
CA ASP A 293 -30.18 8.97 -31.32
C ASP A 293 -29.41 9.54 -30.11
N ALA A 294 -29.75 9.15 -28.89
CA ALA A 294 -28.97 9.46 -27.69
C ALA A 294 -27.96 8.32 -27.47
N ALA A 295 -26.67 8.60 -27.67
CA ALA A 295 -25.60 7.61 -27.65
C ALA A 295 -24.36 8.11 -26.88
N PHE A 296 -23.43 7.21 -26.60
CA PHE A 296 -22.12 7.54 -26.04
C PHE A 296 -21.03 7.46 -27.10
N ILE A 297 -21.01 6.37 -27.87
CA ILE A 297 -20.13 6.17 -29.01
C ILE A 297 -20.91 6.54 -30.27
N ASP A 298 -20.28 7.31 -31.16
CA ASP A 298 -20.84 7.71 -32.44
C ASP A 298 -22.26 8.32 -32.33
N PHE A 299 -23.33 7.70 -32.87
CA PHE A 299 -24.64 8.36 -33.00
C PHE A 299 -25.86 7.51 -32.59
N GLY A 300 -25.73 6.20 -32.39
CA GLY A 300 -26.85 5.32 -32.08
C GLY A 300 -26.67 4.54 -30.79
N SER A 301 -27.76 4.27 -30.07
CA SER A 301 -27.77 3.32 -28.96
C SER A 301 -29.03 2.47 -28.93
N LEU A 302 -29.00 1.39 -28.15
CA LEU A 302 -30.16 0.59 -27.83
C LEU A 302 -30.92 1.20 -26.65
N GLU A 303 -32.18 1.56 -26.86
CA GLU A 303 -33.10 2.01 -25.80
C GLU A 303 -34.02 0.87 -25.34
N LEU A 304 -34.04 0.65 -24.03
CA LEU A 304 -34.83 -0.35 -23.33
C LEU A 304 -35.70 0.28 -22.24
N ASP A 305 -36.92 -0.23 -22.09
CA ASP A 305 -37.94 0.37 -21.21
C ASP A 305 -37.94 -0.19 -19.76
N GLY A 306 -37.18 -1.24 -19.51
CA GLY A 306 -37.14 -1.94 -18.22
C GLY A 306 -38.37 -2.78 -17.88
N VAL A 307 -39.24 -3.05 -18.86
CA VAL A 307 -40.47 -3.84 -18.67
C VAL A 307 -40.34 -5.20 -19.36
N ASP A 308 -40.20 -5.19 -20.68
CA ASP A 308 -40.02 -6.40 -21.49
C ASP A 308 -39.07 -6.21 -22.67
N GLY A 309 -38.44 -5.04 -22.80
CA GLY A 309 -37.45 -4.73 -23.84
C GLY A 309 -36.13 -5.45 -23.67
N TYR A 310 -35.64 -6.07 -24.75
CA TYR A 310 -34.30 -6.67 -24.83
C TYR A 310 -33.83 -6.84 -26.28
N ALA A 311 -32.53 -7.08 -26.45
CA ALA A 311 -31.96 -7.51 -27.73
C ALA A 311 -31.29 -8.89 -27.59
N ALA A 312 -31.39 -9.73 -28.61
CA ALA A 312 -30.87 -11.10 -28.57
C ALA A 312 -30.33 -11.57 -29.92
N THR A 313 -29.23 -12.32 -29.89
CA THR A 313 -28.73 -13.08 -31.05
C THR A 313 -29.48 -14.42 -31.17
N THR A 314 -29.22 -15.18 -32.23
CA THR A 314 -29.74 -16.55 -32.37
C THR A 314 -28.94 -17.59 -31.58
N SER A 315 -27.67 -17.30 -31.31
CA SER A 315 -26.75 -18.16 -30.56
C SER A 315 -25.66 -17.32 -29.90
N VAL A 316 -25.14 -17.76 -28.75
CA VAL A 316 -23.98 -17.10 -28.12
C VAL A 316 -22.78 -17.12 -29.10
N PRO A 317 -22.10 -15.98 -29.34
CA PRO A 317 -20.99 -15.90 -30.31
C PRO A 317 -19.64 -16.33 -29.72
N ILE A 318 -19.58 -16.63 -28.43
CA ILE A 318 -18.37 -16.96 -27.66
C ILE A 318 -18.61 -18.23 -26.83
N ASP A 319 -17.56 -19.03 -26.63
CA ASP A 319 -17.59 -20.15 -25.68
C ASP A 319 -17.40 -19.61 -24.26
N THR A 320 -18.47 -19.63 -23.46
CA THR A 320 -18.46 -19.11 -22.08
C THR A 320 -17.80 -20.04 -21.06
N SER A 321 -17.40 -21.25 -21.48
CA SER A 321 -16.55 -22.13 -20.66
C SER A 321 -15.05 -21.91 -20.92
N GLY A 322 -14.70 -21.28 -22.04
CA GLY A 322 -13.35 -20.83 -22.38
C GLY A 322 -13.06 -19.40 -21.92
N SER A 323 -11.92 -18.83 -22.31
CA SER A 323 -11.62 -17.42 -22.03
C SER A 323 -12.43 -16.49 -22.94
N TYR A 324 -13.03 -15.45 -22.38
CA TYR A 324 -13.83 -14.46 -23.13
C TYR A 324 -13.75 -13.07 -22.51
N THR A 325 -14.08 -12.07 -23.33
CA THR A 325 -14.29 -10.69 -22.87
C THR A 325 -15.57 -10.12 -23.44
N VAL A 326 -16.34 -9.42 -22.64
CA VAL A 326 -17.56 -8.72 -23.06
C VAL A 326 -17.50 -7.29 -22.55
N THR A 327 -17.79 -6.31 -23.42
CA THR A 327 -17.83 -4.90 -23.03
C THR A 327 -19.12 -4.23 -23.50
N ALA A 328 -19.54 -3.19 -22.81
CA ALA A 328 -20.65 -2.33 -23.21
C ALA A 328 -20.58 -0.98 -22.49
N TRP A 329 -21.05 0.08 -23.14
CA TRP A 329 -21.45 1.31 -22.48
C TRP A 329 -22.90 1.20 -22.02
N ALA A 330 -23.21 1.71 -20.83
CA ALA A 330 -24.55 1.67 -20.26
C ALA A 330 -24.90 2.96 -19.53
N GLN A 331 -26.16 3.37 -19.63
CA GLN A 331 -26.75 4.47 -18.89
C GLN A 331 -28.19 4.14 -18.52
N ALA A 332 -28.51 4.03 -17.23
CA ALA A 332 -29.89 3.85 -16.79
C ALA A 332 -30.67 5.17 -16.80
N SER A 333 -31.92 5.11 -17.22
CA SER A 333 -32.85 6.25 -17.25
C SER A 333 -33.18 6.80 -15.85
N ALA A 334 -33.15 5.93 -14.83
CA ALA A 334 -33.36 6.24 -13.43
C ALA A 334 -32.65 5.19 -12.56
N LEU A 335 -32.50 5.46 -11.27
CA LEU A 335 -31.95 4.50 -10.33
C LEU A 335 -32.91 3.28 -10.20
N PRO A 336 -32.48 2.07 -10.59
CA PRO A 336 -33.31 0.87 -10.50
C PRO A 336 -33.67 0.53 -9.06
N GLN A 337 -34.87 0.01 -8.84
CA GLN A 337 -35.34 -0.45 -7.52
C GLN A 337 -35.03 -1.93 -7.25
N ASN A 338 -34.72 -2.68 -8.31
CA ASN A 338 -34.30 -4.08 -8.27
C ASN A 338 -33.04 -4.23 -9.15
N SER A 339 -32.39 -5.39 -9.10
CA SER A 339 -31.30 -5.70 -10.01
C SER A 339 -31.75 -5.66 -11.47
N VAL A 340 -30.91 -5.11 -12.33
CA VAL A 340 -31.15 -4.99 -13.77
C VAL A 340 -29.93 -5.45 -14.55
N ALA A 341 -30.13 -6.29 -15.56
CA ALA A 341 -29.09 -6.98 -16.31
C ALA A 341 -28.73 -6.22 -17.58
N LEU A 342 -27.44 -5.94 -17.74
CA LEU A 342 -26.86 -5.27 -18.90
C LEU A 342 -26.60 -6.27 -20.03
N VAL A 343 -25.80 -7.31 -19.76
CA VAL A 343 -25.49 -8.39 -20.72
C VAL A 343 -25.51 -9.74 -20.01
N SER A 344 -26.02 -10.77 -20.69
CA SER A 344 -25.95 -12.16 -20.23
C SER A 344 -25.84 -13.16 -21.39
N ALA A 345 -25.41 -14.38 -21.10
CA ALA A 345 -25.41 -15.49 -22.06
C ALA A 345 -26.36 -16.59 -21.60
N GLU A 346 -27.31 -16.98 -22.44
CA GLU A 346 -28.41 -17.88 -22.06
C GLU A 346 -27.99 -19.35 -21.92
N GLY A 347 -28.25 -19.93 -20.74
CA GLY A 347 -28.44 -21.38 -20.55
C GLY A 347 -29.92 -21.76 -20.48
N ALA A 348 -30.19 -23.04 -20.27
CA ALA A 348 -31.54 -23.57 -20.11
C ALA A 348 -32.21 -23.10 -18.81
N VAL A 349 -31.47 -23.10 -17.70
CA VAL A 349 -31.93 -22.74 -16.35
C VAL A 349 -31.33 -21.42 -15.88
N GLN A 350 -30.01 -21.23 -16.02
CA GLN A 350 -29.31 -20.00 -15.61
C GLN A 350 -28.66 -19.32 -16.81
N SER A 351 -28.42 -18.01 -16.73
CA SER A 351 -27.44 -17.37 -17.61
C SER A 351 -26.01 -17.74 -17.18
N ALA A 352 -25.13 -18.10 -18.13
CA ALA A 352 -23.74 -18.53 -17.85
C ALA A 352 -22.86 -17.41 -17.28
N PHE A 353 -23.17 -16.17 -17.62
CA PHE A 353 -22.75 -15.01 -16.87
C PHE A 353 -23.86 -13.96 -16.89
N THR A 354 -23.82 -13.03 -15.94
CA THR A 354 -24.69 -11.85 -15.96
C THR A 354 -23.91 -10.65 -15.43
N VAL A 355 -23.79 -9.62 -16.26
CA VAL A 355 -23.38 -8.28 -15.83
C VAL A 355 -24.64 -7.51 -15.48
N ARG A 356 -24.74 -7.02 -14.24
CA ARG A 356 -25.94 -6.35 -13.73
C ARG A 356 -25.60 -5.18 -12.84
N PHE A 357 -26.50 -4.22 -12.74
CA PHE A 357 -26.50 -3.24 -11.66
C PHE A 357 -27.35 -3.77 -10.50
N VAL A 358 -26.79 -3.75 -9.29
CA VAL A 358 -27.47 -4.14 -8.05
C VAL A 358 -27.64 -2.89 -7.17
N PRO A 359 -28.88 -2.40 -6.95
CA PRO A 359 -29.10 -1.25 -6.07
C PRO A 359 -28.77 -1.59 -4.61
N ASP A 360 -28.21 -0.63 -3.89
CA ASP A 360 -27.98 -0.75 -2.44
C ASP A 360 -29.27 -0.38 -1.70
N LEU A 361 -29.97 -1.40 -1.20
CA LEU A 361 -31.20 -1.22 -0.44
C LEU A 361 -30.97 -0.60 0.95
N ALA A 362 -29.76 -0.69 1.50
CA ALA A 362 -29.41 -0.06 2.77
C ALA A 362 -29.09 1.44 2.62
N ASN A 363 -28.60 1.84 1.44
CA ASN A 363 -28.29 3.23 1.10
C ASN A 363 -29.03 3.67 -0.18
N PRO A 364 -30.32 4.04 -0.07
CA PRO A 364 -31.12 4.48 -1.20
C PRO A 364 -30.44 5.64 -1.94
N GLY A 365 -30.32 5.53 -3.25
CA GLY A 365 -29.52 6.46 -4.06
C GLY A 365 -28.21 5.86 -4.57
N SER A 366 -27.81 4.68 -4.09
CA SER A 366 -26.55 4.03 -4.48
C SER A 366 -26.72 2.58 -4.93
N GLY A 367 -25.63 1.96 -5.40
CA GLY A 367 -25.59 0.58 -5.89
C GLY A 367 -24.22 0.24 -6.48
N ARG A 368 -24.10 -0.97 -7.03
CA ARG A 368 -22.85 -1.48 -7.58
C ARG A 368 -23.09 -2.31 -8.84
N TRP A 369 -22.14 -2.30 -9.75
CA TRP A 369 -22.06 -3.25 -10.84
C TRP A 369 -21.57 -4.60 -10.30
N GLU A 370 -22.17 -5.67 -10.79
CA GLU A 370 -21.88 -7.04 -10.40
C GLU A 370 -21.78 -7.92 -11.64
N LEU A 371 -20.73 -8.74 -11.68
CA LEU A 371 -20.64 -9.91 -12.53
C LEU A 371 -21.00 -11.14 -11.69
N ALA A 372 -21.99 -11.90 -12.15
CA ALA A 372 -22.35 -13.20 -11.59
C ALA A 372 -21.99 -14.32 -12.58
N VAL A 373 -21.30 -15.36 -12.11
CA VAL A 373 -20.86 -16.53 -12.90
C VAL A 373 -21.26 -17.81 -12.16
N PRO A 374 -22.35 -18.49 -12.58
CA PRO A 374 -22.70 -19.82 -12.08
C PRO A 374 -21.77 -20.90 -12.60
N ASP A 375 -21.48 -21.92 -11.78
CA ASP A 375 -20.60 -23.04 -12.14
C ASP A 375 -21.25 -24.09 -13.05
N ARG A 376 -22.59 -24.11 -13.15
CA ARG A 376 -23.37 -25.01 -14.01
C ARG A 376 -24.74 -24.43 -14.35
N ASP A 377 -25.37 -25.01 -15.37
CA ASP A 377 -26.73 -24.68 -15.79
C ASP A 377 -27.78 -25.43 -14.94
N ASP A 378 -27.88 -25.06 -13.66
CA ASP A 378 -28.81 -25.66 -12.69
C ASP A 378 -29.37 -24.59 -11.73
N ALA A 379 -30.54 -24.85 -11.16
CA ALA A 379 -31.14 -23.98 -10.13
C ALA A 379 -30.30 -23.97 -8.84
N ASP A 380 -29.52 -25.03 -8.57
CA ASP A 380 -28.67 -25.16 -7.39
C ASP A 380 -27.20 -24.76 -7.61
N ALA A 381 -26.90 -24.11 -8.75
CA ALA A 381 -25.54 -23.72 -9.12
C ALA A 381 -24.87 -22.83 -8.05
N THR A 382 -23.57 -23.05 -7.85
CA THR A 382 -22.76 -22.14 -7.04
C THR A 382 -22.42 -20.92 -7.90
N VAL A 383 -22.75 -19.73 -7.40
CA VAL A 383 -22.57 -18.48 -8.15
C VAL A 383 -21.43 -17.66 -7.56
N VAL A 384 -20.36 -17.50 -8.32
CA VAL A 384 -19.31 -16.52 -8.00
C VAL A 384 -19.82 -15.12 -8.37
N ARG A 385 -19.59 -14.15 -7.47
CA ARG A 385 -19.98 -12.75 -7.68
C ARG A 385 -18.76 -11.84 -7.52
N VAL A 386 -18.56 -10.98 -8.51
CA VAL A 386 -17.49 -9.97 -8.57
C VAL A 386 -18.14 -8.59 -8.66
N THR A 387 -17.66 -7.62 -7.88
CA THR A 387 -18.32 -6.31 -7.76
C THR A 387 -17.32 -5.18 -7.77
N ASN A 388 -17.72 -3.98 -8.17
CA ASN A 388 -16.87 -2.80 -8.01
C ASN A 388 -17.00 -2.18 -6.60
N SER A 389 -15.96 -1.49 -6.13
CA SER A 389 -15.91 -0.89 -4.79
C SER A 389 -16.28 0.59 -4.75
N GLU A 390 -15.98 1.33 -5.81
CA GLU A 390 -16.35 2.74 -5.92
C GLU A 390 -17.80 2.90 -6.37
N PHE A 391 -18.49 3.91 -5.86
CA PHE A 391 -19.83 4.22 -6.32
C PHE A 391 -19.79 5.00 -7.63
N TYR A 392 -20.55 4.54 -8.62
CA TYR A 392 -20.85 5.27 -9.85
C TYR A 392 -22.36 5.48 -9.94
N ASP A 393 -22.79 6.68 -10.31
CA ASP A 393 -24.19 6.93 -10.58
C ASP A 393 -24.57 6.17 -11.85
N VAL A 394 -25.48 5.20 -11.74
CA VAL A 394 -25.92 4.37 -12.87
C VAL A 394 -26.60 5.18 -13.98
N ARG A 395 -26.94 6.44 -13.70
CA ARG A 395 -27.48 7.40 -14.69
C ARG A 395 -26.39 8.13 -15.48
N ASP A 396 -25.13 7.97 -15.13
CA ASP A 396 -24.01 8.41 -15.94
C ASP A 396 -23.58 7.28 -16.88
N TRP A 397 -23.14 7.63 -18.09
CA TRP A 397 -22.56 6.66 -19.01
C TRP A 397 -21.36 5.98 -18.36
N THR A 398 -21.43 4.67 -18.26
CA THR A 398 -20.41 3.84 -17.63
C THR A 398 -19.97 2.77 -18.62
N HIS A 399 -18.66 2.62 -18.82
CA HIS A 399 -18.11 1.49 -19.56
C HIS A 399 -17.94 0.29 -18.64
N LEU A 400 -18.51 -0.84 -19.01
CA LEU A 400 -18.36 -2.10 -18.30
C LEU A 400 -17.59 -3.06 -19.18
N ALA A 401 -16.61 -3.74 -18.59
CA ALA A 401 -15.96 -4.88 -19.23
C ALA A 401 -15.84 -6.04 -18.26
N VAL A 402 -16.13 -7.24 -18.75
CA VAL A 402 -15.89 -8.48 -18.04
C VAL A 402 -14.86 -9.29 -18.79
N VAL A 403 -13.81 -9.71 -18.07
CA VAL A 403 -12.77 -10.60 -18.59
C VAL A 403 -12.81 -11.88 -17.78
N TYR A 404 -13.09 -12.99 -18.45
CA TYR A 404 -12.96 -14.33 -17.88
C TYR A 404 -11.77 -15.04 -18.55
N ASP A 405 -10.81 -15.48 -17.74
CA ASP A 405 -9.69 -16.32 -18.19
C ASP A 405 -9.90 -17.74 -17.69
N GLY A 406 -10.43 -18.60 -18.56
CA GLY A 406 -10.82 -19.97 -18.21
C GLY A 406 -9.67 -20.79 -17.62
N PRO A 407 -8.49 -20.87 -18.26
CA PRO A 407 -7.38 -21.65 -17.71
C PRO A 407 -6.74 -21.08 -16.45
N ALA A 408 -6.91 -19.78 -16.19
CA ALA A 408 -6.53 -19.17 -14.90
C ALA A 408 -7.66 -19.22 -13.86
N GLU A 409 -8.85 -19.71 -14.25
CA GLU A 409 -10.08 -19.74 -13.46
C GLU A 409 -10.40 -18.38 -12.82
N GLN A 410 -10.19 -17.31 -13.57
CA GLN A 410 -10.23 -15.94 -13.05
C GLN A 410 -11.32 -15.11 -13.76
N ALA A 411 -12.21 -14.51 -12.97
CA ALA A 411 -13.20 -13.55 -13.42
C ALA A 411 -12.85 -12.14 -12.94
N ARG A 412 -12.95 -11.15 -13.83
CA ARG A 412 -12.63 -9.74 -13.57
C ARG A 412 -13.74 -8.84 -14.08
N LEU A 413 -14.09 -7.81 -13.31
CA LEU A 413 -15.03 -6.76 -13.68
C LEU A 413 -14.31 -5.40 -13.71
N TYR A 414 -14.34 -4.73 -14.85
CA TYR A 414 -13.78 -3.39 -15.01
C TYR A 414 -14.92 -2.40 -15.14
N VAL A 415 -14.78 -1.25 -14.46
CA VAL A 415 -15.71 -0.12 -14.56
C VAL A 415 -14.91 1.09 -15.03
N ASN A 416 -15.34 1.72 -16.12
CA ASN A 416 -14.62 2.81 -16.78
C ASN A 416 -13.15 2.48 -17.10
N GLY A 417 -12.91 1.23 -17.51
CA GLY A 417 -11.57 0.72 -17.86
C GLY A 417 -10.69 0.36 -16.65
N ILE A 418 -11.20 0.52 -15.43
CA ILE A 418 -10.43 0.32 -14.19
C ILE A 418 -10.87 -0.97 -13.50
N LEU A 419 -9.90 -1.82 -13.17
CA LEU A 419 -10.08 -2.97 -12.27
C LEU A 419 -9.89 -2.51 -10.82
N GLN A 420 -10.95 -2.51 -10.01
CA GLN A 420 -10.90 -1.96 -8.65
C GLN A 420 -10.55 -3.03 -7.60
N ASP A 421 -9.28 -3.07 -7.19
CA ASP A 421 -8.74 -3.86 -6.07
C ASP A 421 -9.19 -5.34 -6.06
N GLN A 422 -9.12 -6.04 -4.91
CA GLN A 422 -9.56 -7.43 -4.74
C GLN A 422 -11.07 -7.64 -4.99
N ALA A 423 -11.92 -6.63 -4.80
CA ALA A 423 -13.37 -6.77 -4.94
C ALA A 423 -13.81 -7.07 -6.38
N SER A 424 -13.04 -6.56 -7.35
CA SER A 424 -13.34 -6.66 -8.79
C SER A 424 -12.70 -7.89 -9.46
N ARG A 425 -12.23 -8.86 -8.66
CA ARG A 425 -11.61 -10.10 -9.14
C ARG A 425 -12.04 -11.29 -8.30
N ALA A 426 -12.28 -12.43 -8.94
CA ALA A 426 -12.42 -13.73 -8.29
C ALA A 426 -11.49 -14.77 -8.93
N GLU A 427 -11.01 -15.70 -8.12
CA GLU A 427 -10.20 -16.85 -8.52
C GLU A 427 -10.98 -18.15 -8.26
N ASN A 428 -10.53 -19.28 -8.80
CA ASN A 428 -11.23 -20.58 -8.75
C ASN A 428 -12.68 -20.45 -9.23
N THR A 429 -12.88 -19.66 -10.28
CA THR A 429 -14.19 -19.43 -10.90
C THR A 429 -14.36 -20.39 -12.07
N HIS A 430 -15.33 -21.29 -11.96
CA HIS A 430 -15.72 -22.20 -13.04
C HIS A 430 -16.96 -21.65 -13.73
N ALA A 431 -16.94 -21.63 -15.06
CA ALA A 431 -18.08 -21.25 -15.89
C ALA A 431 -18.52 -22.44 -16.74
N PHE A 432 -19.78 -22.43 -17.17
CA PHE A 432 -20.31 -23.43 -18.11
C PHE A 432 -20.54 -22.82 -19.50
N GLU A 433 -20.64 -23.69 -20.51
CA GLU A 433 -20.91 -23.28 -21.89
C GLU A 433 -22.41 -22.95 -22.07
N ALA A 434 -22.70 -21.69 -22.39
CA ALA A 434 -24.03 -21.25 -22.76
C ALA A 434 -24.38 -21.70 -24.19
N THR A 435 -25.49 -22.41 -24.33
CA THR A 435 -25.93 -22.98 -25.61
C THR A 435 -27.14 -22.27 -26.23
N GLY A 436 -27.69 -21.28 -25.54
CA GLY A 436 -28.78 -20.44 -26.03
C GLY A 436 -28.27 -19.22 -26.80
N SER A 437 -28.87 -18.07 -26.54
CA SER A 437 -28.56 -16.79 -27.18
C SER A 437 -27.78 -15.81 -26.29
N PHE A 438 -27.02 -14.92 -26.92
CA PHE A 438 -26.43 -13.75 -26.25
C PHE A 438 -27.49 -12.67 -26.06
N GLN A 439 -27.61 -12.16 -24.85
CA GLN A 439 -28.70 -11.30 -24.38
C GLN A 439 -28.19 -9.93 -23.96
N ILE A 440 -28.90 -8.90 -24.36
CA ILE A 440 -28.68 -7.52 -23.92
C ILE A 440 -29.96 -7.03 -23.27
N GLY A 441 -29.84 -6.56 -22.03
CA GLY A 441 -30.95 -5.95 -21.29
C GLY A 441 -31.81 -6.89 -20.46
N ARG A 442 -31.46 -8.19 -20.33
CA ARG A 442 -32.14 -9.14 -19.45
C ARG A 442 -31.26 -10.33 -19.08
N ALA A 443 -31.66 -11.08 -18.05
CA ALA A 443 -31.00 -12.32 -17.64
C ALA A 443 -32.01 -13.42 -17.30
N LYS A 444 -31.56 -14.68 -17.35
CA LYS A 444 -32.34 -15.84 -16.93
C LYS A 444 -31.84 -16.34 -15.58
N THR A 445 -32.75 -16.50 -14.63
CA THR A 445 -32.49 -17.14 -13.34
C THR A 445 -33.58 -18.16 -13.06
N ASP A 446 -33.21 -19.39 -12.67
CA ASP A 446 -34.14 -20.49 -12.37
C ASP A 446 -35.18 -20.76 -13.47
N GLY A 447 -34.75 -20.64 -14.73
CA GLY A 447 -35.58 -20.82 -15.93
C GLY A 447 -36.47 -19.63 -16.27
N ILE A 448 -36.40 -18.53 -15.51
CA ILE A 448 -37.28 -17.36 -15.65
C ILE A 448 -36.48 -16.15 -16.15
N TRP A 449 -37.02 -15.49 -17.18
CA TRP A 449 -36.48 -14.22 -17.67
C TRP A 449 -36.89 -13.04 -16.77
N GLY A 450 -35.94 -12.17 -16.46
CA GLY A 450 -36.17 -10.96 -15.67
C GLY A 450 -35.02 -9.98 -15.75
N GLU A 451 -34.95 -9.08 -14.76
CA GLU A 451 -33.90 -8.06 -14.63
C GLU A 451 -33.81 -7.14 -15.87
N TYR A 452 -34.96 -6.73 -16.41
CA TYR A 452 -35.01 -5.88 -17.61
C TYR A 452 -34.35 -4.52 -17.38
N PHE A 453 -33.39 -4.14 -18.23
CA PHE A 453 -32.63 -2.90 -18.09
C PHE A 453 -33.45 -1.67 -18.54
N PRO A 454 -33.58 -0.61 -17.70
CA PRO A 454 -34.31 0.60 -18.04
C PRO A 454 -33.37 1.72 -18.51
N GLY A 455 -32.96 1.76 -19.77
CA GLY A 455 -32.06 2.82 -20.24
C GLY A 455 -31.44 2.59 -21.61
N LEU A 456 -30.25 3.17 -21.78
CA LEU A 456 -29.47 3.16 -23.01
C LEU A 456 -28.27 2.23 -22.88
N ILE A 457 -27.99 1.46 -23.93
CA ILE A 457 -26.85 0.55 -24.04
C ILE A 457 -26.17 0.80 -25.39
N ASP A 458 -24.85 0.91 -25.39
CA ASP A 458 -24.10 1.31 -26.58
C ASP A 458 -22.79 0.53 -26.70
N ASP A 459 -22.29 0.39 -27.94
CA ASP A 459 -21.03 -0.24 -28.37
C ASP A 459 -20.72 -1.53 -27.60
N VAL A 460 -21.54 -2.55 -27.85
CA VAL A 460 -21.42 -3.85 -27.18
C VAL A 460 -20.45 -4.73 -27.95
N TRP A 461 -19.43 -5.23 -27.27
CA TRP A 461 -18.43 -6.13 -27.85
C TRP A 461 -18.46 -7.50 -27.19
N ALA A 462 -18.17 -8.53 -27.99
CA ALA A 462 -17.89 -9.88 -27.54
C ALA A 462 -16.60 -10.39 -28.20
N PHE A 463 -15.64 -10.77 -27.37
CA PHE A 463 -14.34 -11.30 -27.78
C PHE A 463 -14.20 -12.75 -27.35
N ARG A 464 -13.69 -13.60 -28.25
CA ARG A 464 -13.15 -14.90 -27.90
C ARG A 464 -11.73 -14.66 -27.39
N GLY A 465 -11.51 -14.85 -26.09
CA GLY A 465 -10.24 -14.56 -25.42
C GLY A 465 -10.34 -13.52 -24.30
N ALA A 466 -9.37 -13.56 -23.40
CA ALA A 466 -9.22 -12.58 -22.33
C ALA A 466 -8.43 -11.37 -22.84
N LEU A 467 -9.04 -10.17 -22.83
CA LEU A 467 -8.33 -8.93 -23.11
C LEU A 467 -7.44 -8.54 -21.92
N THR A 468 -6.32 -7.90 -22.23
CA THR A 468 -5.45 -7.31 -21.20
C THR A 468 -6.07 -6.03 -20.64
N ASP A 469 -5.58 -5.59 -19.47
CA ASP A 469 -5.98 -4.31 -18.87
C ASP A 469 -5.81 -3.13 -19.84
N GLU A 470 -4.75 -3.11 -20.65
CA GLU A 470 -4.50 -2.05 -21.61
C GLU A 470 -5.54 -2.04 -22.73
N GLN A 471 -5.94 -3.22 -23.22
CA GLN A 471 -6.94 -3.35 -24.27
C GLN A 471 -8.32 -2.93 -23.77
N VAL A 472 -8.68 -3.32 -22.55
CA VAL A 472 -9.91 -2.86 -21.88
C VAL A 472 -9.88 -1.35 -21.68
N GLY A 473 -8.73 -0.80 -21.23
CA GLY A 473 -8.54 0.64 -21.09
C GLY A 473 -8.73 1.40 -22.40
N LYS A 474 -8.24 0.88 -23.52
CA LYS A 474 -8.42 1.48 -24.85
C LYS A 474 -9.89 1.56 -25.26
N LEU A 475 -10.69 0.52 -25.00
CA LEU A 475 -12.14 0.53 -25.25
C LEU A 475 -12.88 1.55 -24.37
N ALA A 476 -12.44 1.73 -23.13
CA ALA A 476 -13.08 2.64 -22.18
C ALA A 476 -12.83 4.14 -22.44
N ILE A 477 -11.81 4.52 -23.21
CA ILE A 477 -11.43 5.93 -23.43
C ILE A 477 -11.59 6.40 -24.87
N SER A 478 -11.88 5.50 -25.80
CA SER A 478 -11.98 5.83 -27.22
C SER A 478 -13.43 6.14 -27.57
N TRP A 479 -13.70 7.33 -28.11
CA TRP A 479 -15.06 7.86 -28.23
C TRP A 479 -15.62 7.89 -29.66
N PHE A 480 -14.76 7.78 -30.69
CA PHE A 480 -15.18 7.82 -32.09
C PHE A 480 -14.30 6.94 -32.99
N GLY A 481 -14.92 6.29 -33.98
CA GLY A 481 -14.20 5.66 -35.09
C GLY A 481 -13.27 4.49 -34.70
N LEU A 482 -13.58 3.81 -33.59
CA LEU A 482 -12.88 2.58 -33.22
C LEU A 482 -13.04 1.54 -34.34
N PRO A 483 -11.95 0.94 -34.88
CA PRO A 483 -12.08 -0.15 -35.83
C PRO A 483 -12.56 -1.42 -35.11
N THR A 484 -13.40 -2.22 -35.76
CA THR A 484 -13.87 -3.52 -35.25
C THR A 484 -12.76 -4.56 -35.33
N LYS A 485 -11.80 -4.44 -34.42
CA LYS A 485 -10.61 -5.25 -34.27
C LYS A 485 -10.22 -5.30 -32.79
N VAL A 486 -9.36 -6.24 -32.43
CA VAL A 486 -8.78 -6.29 -31.09
C VAL A 486 -7.93 -5.03 -30.87
N PRO A 487 -8.18 -4.25 -29.79
CA PRO A 487 -7.42 -3.03 -29.53
C PRO A 487 -5.93 -3.30 -29.35
N GLY A 488 -5.07 -2.41 -29.89
CA GLY A 488 -3.63 -2.43 -29.62
C GLY A 488 -2.79 -3.47 -30.37
N LEU A 489 -3.32 -4.08 -31.43
CA LEU A 489 -2.57 -4.99 -32.32
C LEU A 489 -2.13 -4.33 -33.65
N ASP A 490 -1.89 -3.01 -33.63
CA ASP A 490 -1.54 -2.22 -34.83
C ASP A 490 -0.05 -2.27 -35.20
#